data_AF-A0A9D0Z505-F1
#
_entry.id   AF-A0A9D0Z505-F1
#
_cell.length_a   1.000
_cell.length_b   1.000
_cell.length_c   1.000
_cell.angle_alpha   90.00
_cell.angle_beta   90.00
_cell.angle_gamma   90.00
#
_symmetry.space_group_name_H-M   'P 1'
#
loop_
_entity.id
_entity.type
_entity.pdbx_description
1 polymer ?
#
loop_
_entity_poly.entity_id
_entity_poly.type
_entity_poly.pdbx_seq_one_letter_code
_entity_poly.pdbx_strand_id
1 'polypeptide(L)'
;MCDFPYEDQARSGLPVPDGLDLADTAVYMALRGLYAYYQLGMISREAAVAEKKRLKKLAADIRRQREYQCFLADQRRYLLQYTEAARSQFRLDPTVEHGYELCAAIDNAKGAYARHEQRKKELAARVGAGDSTDGA
;
A
#
# COMPACT_ATOMS: atom_id res chain seq x y z
N MET A 1 -18.49 5.03 -16.89
CA MET A 1 -17.08 4.75 -16.50
C MET A 1 -17.09 3.59 -15.54
N CYS A 2 -16.40 2.50 -15.87
CA CYS A 2 -16.22 1.35 -14.97
C CYS A 2 -15.36 1.76 -13.77
N ASP A 3 -15.73 1.32 -12.57
CA ASP A 3 -15.11 1.72 -11.30
C ASP A 3 -13.86 0.87 -10.94
N PHE A 4 -13.75 -0.33 -11.52
CA PHE A 4 -12.59 -1.21 -11.38
C PHE A 4 -11.99 -1.52 -12.76
N PRO A 5 -10.65 -1.63 -12.87
CA PRO A 5 -9.98 -1.87 -14.15
C PRO A 5 -10.38 -3.21 -14.80
N TYR A 6 -10.80 -4.18 -14.00
CA TYR A 6 -11.24 -5.52 -14.43
C TYR A 6 -12.77 -5.70 -14.39
N GLU A 7 -13.56 -4.63 -14.21
CA GLU A 7 -15.01 -4.73 -14.02
C GLU A 7 -15.71 -5.36 -15.23
N ASP A 8 -15.31 -4.99 -16.45
CA ASP A 8 -15.93 -5.51 -17.67
C ASP A 8 -15.61 -7.00 -17.86
N GLN A 9 -14.40 -7.43 -17.51
CA GLN A 9 -13.98 -8.83 -17.57
C GLN A 9 -14.78 -9.68 -16.55
N ALA A 10 -14.92 -9.16 -15.33
CA ALA A 10 -15.75 -9.78 -14.30
C ALA A 10 -17.22 -9.86 -14.72
N ARG A 11 -17.76 -8.81 -15.36
CA ARG A 11 -19.14 -8.79 -15.87
C ARG A 11 -19.37 -9.83 -16.98
N SER A 12 -18.37 -10.04 -17.83
CA SER A 12 -18.39 -11.05 -18.89
C SER A 12 -18.14 -12.47 -18.40
N GLY A 13 -17.88 -12.67 -17.10
CA GLY A 13 -17.64 -14.00 -16.54
C GLY A 13 -16.28 -14.60 -16.89
N LEU A 14 -15.32 -13.79 -17.36
CA LEU A 14 -14.01 -14.29 -17.78
C LEU A 14 -13.21 -14.88 -16.59
N PRO A 15 -12.18 -15.72 -16.87
CA PRO A 15 -11.22 -16.14 -15.86
C PRO A 15 -10.58 -14.96 -15.13
N VAL A 16 -10.14 -15.17 -13.89
CA VAL A 16 -9.43 -14.14 -13.12
C VAL A 16 -8.13 -13.79 -13.87
N PRO A 17 -7.84 -12.50 -14.11
CA PRO A 17 -6.59 -12.08 -14.72
C PRO A 17 -5.37 -12.45 -13.88
N ASP A 18 -4.28 -12.83 -14.55
CA ASP A 18 -2.99 -13.03 -13.89
C ASP A 18 -2.45 -11.70 -13.32
N GLY A 19 -1.65 -11.80 -12.26
CA GLY A 19 -0.98 -10.65 -11.66
C GLY A 19 -1.84 -9.81 -10.70
N LEU A 20 -3.12 -10.16 -10.50
CA LEU A 20 -3.91 -9.58 -9.41
C LEU A 20 -3.40 -10.07 -8.05
N ASP A 21 -3.34 -9.17 -7.08
CA ASP A 21 -3.08 -9.57 -5.71
C ASP A 21 -4.30 -10.27 -5.09
N LEU A 22 -4.14 -10.79 -3.86
CA LEU A 22 -5.20 -11.52 -3.19
C LEU A 22 -6.47 -10.67 -2.98
N ALA A 23 -6.31 -9.38 -2.68
CA ALA A 23 -7.45 -8.49 -2.46
C ALA A 23 -8.19 -8.20 -3.76
N ASP A 24 -7.47 -7.92 -4.84
CA ASP A 24 -8.05 -7.68 -6.16
C ASP A 24 -8.66 -8.95 -6.76
N THR A 25 -8.07 -10.11 -6.51
CA THR A 25 -8.66 -11.41 -6.88
C THR A 25 -10.00 -11.62 -6.15
N ALA A 26 -10.07 -11.32 -4.86
CA ALA A 26 -11.30 -11.45 -4.09
C ALA A 26 -12.39 -10.49 -4.58
N VAL A 27 -12.04 -9.23 -4.88
CA VAL A 27 -12.97 -8.23 -5.42
C VAL A 27 -13.45 -8.64 -6.81
N TYR A 28 -12.56 -9.13 -7.68
CA TYR A 28 -12.91 -9.65 -9.00
C TYR A 28 -13.97 -10.76 -8.89
N MET A 29 -13.72 -11.75 -8.03
CA MET A 29 -14.64 -12.88 -7.84
C MET A 29 -15.99 -12.43 -7.28
N ALA A 30 -15.99 -11.48 -6.34
CA ALA A 30 -17.21 -10.90 -5.79
C ALA A 30 -18.02 -10.15 -6.86
N LEU A 31 -17.37 -9.34 -7.71
CA LEU A 31 -18.03 -8.63 -8.82
C LEU A 31 -18.61 -9.62 -9.84
N ARG A 32 -17.84 -10.66 -10.21
CA ARG A 32 -18.30 -11.69 -11.15
C ARG A 32 -19.55 -12.39 -10.61
N GLY A 33 -19.55 -12.78 -9.34
CA GLY A 33 -20.71 -13.37 -8.68
C GLY A 33 -21.90 -12.40 -8.64
N LEU A 34 -21.66 -11.14 -8.29
CA LEU A 34 -22.69 -10.11 -8.24
C LEU A 34 -23.40 -9.90 -9.59
N TYR A 35 -22.61 -9.85 -10.67
CA TYR A 35 -23.16 -9.75 -12.02
C TYR A 35 -23.93 -11.02 -12.43
N ALA A 36 -23.42 -12.21 -12.10
CA ALA A 36 -24.12 -13.46 -12.37
C ALA A 36 -25.47 -13.51 -11.64
N TYR A 37 -25.52 -13.17 -10.35
CA TYR A 37 -26.77 -13.14 -9.58
C TYR A 37 -27.78 -12.13 -10.13
N TYR A 38 -27.32 -10.97 -10.57
CA TYR A 38 -28.19 -9.98 -11.21
C TYR A 38 -28.74 -10.47 -12.56
N GLN A 39 -27.88 -11.04 -13.42
CA GLN A 39 -28.28 -11.59 -14.73
C GLN A 39 -29.25 -12.77 -14.60
N LEU A 40 -29.11 -13.59 -13.56
CA LEU A 40 -30.02 -14.68 -13.24
C LEU A 40 -31.31 -14.22 -12.53
N GLY A 41 -31.47 -12.92 -12.28
CA GLY A 41 -32.66 -12.37 -11.61
C GLY A 41 -32.77 -12.74 -10.12
N MET A 42 -31.69 -13.24 -9.50
CA MET A 42 -31.66 -13.61 -8.09
C MET A 42 -31.64 -12.40 -7.15
N ILE A 43 -31.16 -11.25 -7.65
CA ILE A 43 -31.13 -9.98 -6.92
C ILE A 43 -31.66 -8.84 -7.80
N SER A 44 -32.23 -7.82 -7.18
CA SER A 44 -32.67 -6.62 -7.89
C SER A 44 -31.48 -5.76 -8.33
N ARG A 45 -31.72 -4.84 -9.25
CA ARG A 45 -30.72 -3.86 -9.69
C ARG A 45 -30.26 -2.98 -8.53
N GLU A 46 -31.18 -2.57 -7.67
CA GLU A 46 -30.91 -1.74 -6.49
C GLU A 46 -30.01 -2.49 -5.51
N ALA A 47 -30.29 -3.77 -5.26
CA ALA A 47 -29.46 -4.63 -4.43
C ALA A 47 -28.05 -4.79 -5.04
N ALA A 48 -27.95 -5.02 -6.35
CA ALA A 48 -26.67 -5.12 -7.04
C ALA A 48 -25.84 -3.83 -6.96
N VAL A 49 -26.47 -2.67 -7.15
CA VAL A 49 -25.81 -1.36 -7.05
C VAL A 49 -25.35 -1.08 -5.62
N ALA A 50 -26.18 -1.39 -4.62
CA ALA A 50 -25.83 -1.22 -3.21
C ALA A 50 -24.64 -2.09 -2.82
N GLU A 51 -24.62 -3.35 -3.25
CA GLU A 51 -23.53 -4.28 -2.94
C GLU A 51 -22.24 -3.90 -3.66
N LYS A 52 -22.31 -3.49 -4.94
CA LYS A 52 -21.15 -2.95 -5.65
C LYS A 52 -20.53 -1.75 -4.91
N LYS A 53 -21.37 -0.84 -4.40
CA LYS A 53 -20.90 0.32 -3.61
C LYS A 53 -20.20 -0.11 -2.32
N ARG A 54 -20.70 -1.14 -1.63
CA ARG A 54 -20.06 -1.72 -0.45
C ARG A 54 -18.71 -2.35 -0.80
N LEU A 55 -18.65 -3.15 -1.87
CA LEU A 55 -17.40 -3.75 -2.35
C LEU A 55 -16.34 -2.69 -2.67
N LYS A 56 -16.72 -1.60 -3.32
CA LYS A 56 -15.82 -0.47 -3.61
C LYS A 56 -15.25 0.15 -2.34
N LYS A 57 -16.10 0.39 -1.33
CA LYS A 57 -15.65 0.92 -0.04
C LYS A 57 -14.69 -0.06 0.65
N LEU A 58 -15.06 -1.34 0.73
CA LEU A 58 -14.25 -2.36 1.38
C LEU A 58 -12.88 -2.52 0.70
N ALA A 59 -12.84 -2.54 -0.63
CA ALA A 59 -11.59 -2.61 -1.39
C ALA A 59 -10.69 -1.40 -1.09
N ALA A 60 -11.25 -0.19 -1.05
CA ALA A 60 -10.51 1.01 -0.71
C ALA A 60 -9.98 0.99 0.74
N ASP A 61 -10.79 0.52 1.69
CA ASP A 61 -10.41 0.42 3.10
C ASP A 61 -9.28 -0.62 3.30
N ILE A 62 -9.35 -1.78 2.64
CA ILE A 62 -8.30 -2.81 2.68
C ILE A 62 -6.99 -2.27 2.10
N ARG A 63 -7.03 -1.60 0.94
CA ARG A 63 -5.84 -1.00 0.33
C ARG A 63 -5.19 0.02 1.27
N ARG A 64 -5.99 0.94 1.81
CA ARG A 64 -5.53 1.95 2.77
C ARG A 64 -4.93 1.33 4.02
N GLN A 65 -5.56 0.30 4.57
CA GLN A 65 -5.06 -0.40 5.74
C GLN A 65 -3.72 -1.07 5.46
N ARG A 66 -3.57 -1.73 4.30
CA ARG A 66 -2.31 -2.35 3.88
C ARG A 66 -1.20 -1.33 3.71
N GLU A 67 -1.47 -0.23 3.00
CA GLU A 67 -0.52 0.87 2.82
C GLU A 67 -0.06 1.44 4.17
N TYR A 68 -1.01 1.65 5.09
CA TYR A 68 -0.70 2.12 6.44
C TYR A 68 0.13 1.12 7.25
N GLN A 69 -0.16 -0.18 7.15
CA GLN A 69 0.63 -1.23 7.79
C GLN A 69 2.06 -1.29 7.24
N CYS A 70 2.22 -1.22 5.92
CA CYS A 70 3.54 -1.14 5.28
C CYS A 70 4.30 0.11 5.74
N PHE A 71 3.64 1.26 5.78
CA PHE A 71 4.19 2.51 6.30
C PHE A 71 4.71 2.36 7.74
N LEU A 72 3.91 1.78 8.63
CA LEU A 72 4.31 1.55 10.02
C LEU A 72 5.47 0.55 10.14
N ALA A 73 5.47 -0.50 9.31
CA ALA A 73 6.55 -1.48 9.28
C ALA A 73 7.87 -0.82 8.83
N ASP A 74 7.82 0.03 7.79
CA ASP A 74 8.98 0.79 7.32
C ASP A 74 9.47 1.76 8.40
N GLN A 75 8.57 2.53 9.02
CA GLN A 75 8.93 3.42 10.14
C GLN A 75 9.64 2.66 11.26
N ARG A 76 9.09 1.50 11.66
CA ARG A 76 9.67 0.67 12.72
C ARG A 76 11.04 0.14 12.33
N ARG A 77 11.21 -0.34 11.09
CA ARG A 77 12.49 -0.80 10.58
C ARG A 77 13.55 0.31 10.67
N TYR A 78 13.21 1.53 10.25
CA TYR A 78 14.13 2.65 10.33
C TYR A 78 14.49 3.03 11.76
N LEU A 79 13.49 3.13 12.65
CA LEU A 79 13.73 3.40 14.06
C LEU A 79 14.70 2.38 14.66
N LEU A 80 14.50 1.09 14.40
CA LEU A 80 15.40 0.04 14.87
C LEU A 80 16.82 0.23 14.35
N GLN A 81 17.00 0.42 13.03
CA GLN A 81 18.34 0.61 12.44
C GLN A 81 19.10 1.81 13.03
N TYR A 82 18.44 2.96 13.18
CA TYR A 82 19.07 4.17 13.73
C TYR A 82 19.40 4.02 15.22
N THR A 83 18.50 3.41 15.99
CA THR A 83 18.70 3.25 17.43
C THR A 83 19.67 2.11 17.76
N GLU A 84 19.76 1.07 16.94
CA GLU A 84 20.72 -0.02 17.12
C GLU A 84 22.17 0.45 16.99
N ALA A 85 22.48 1.31 16.01
CA ALA A 85 23.82 1.86 15.85
C ALA A 85 24.25 2.70 17.07
N ALA A 86 23.40 3.63 17.52
CA ALA A 86 23.67 4.46 18.69
C ALA A 86 23.73 3.64 19.99
N ARG A 87 22.86 2.62 20.12
CA ARG A 87 22.87 1.70 21.27
C ARG A 87 24.16 0.88 21.32
N SER A 88 24.64 0.39 20.17
CA SER A 88 25.89 -0.34 20.09
C SER A 88 27.09 0.52 20.50
N GLN A 89 27.14 1.78 20.05
CA GLN A 89 28.18 2.74 20.46
C GLN A 89 28.17 2.97 21.97
N PHE A 90 27.00 3.28 22.55
CA PHE A 90 26.89 3.50 23.99
C PHE A 90 27.25 2.25 24.82
N ARG A 91 26.97 1.04 24.32
CA ARG A 91 27.36 -0.21 25.02
C ARG A 91 28.86 -0.46 24.99
N LEU A 92 29.54 -0.05 23.93
CA LEU A 92 30.99 -0.20 23.79
C LEU A 92 31.72 0.86 24.63
N ASP A 93 31.21 2.09 24.64
CA ASP A 93 31.82 3.21 25.34
C ASP A 93 30.72 4.08 25.99
N PRO A 94 30.37 3.83 27.28
CA PRO A 94 29.24 4.46 27.94
C PRO A 94 29.59 5.87 28.44
N THR A 95 29.80 6.80 27.51
CA THR A 95 30.01 8.22 27.79
C THR A 95 28.70 9.01 27.78
N VAL A 96 28.72 10.19 28.40
CA VAL A 96 27.57 11.12 28.41
C VAL A 96 27.19 11.53 26.99
N GLU A 97 28.18 11.79 26.12
CA GLU A 97 27.96 12.14 24.72
C GLU A 97 27.25 11.03 23.95
N HIS A 98 27.72 9.77 24.04
CA HIS A 98 27.04 8.63 23.42
C HIS A 98 25.63 8.39 23.99
N GLY A 99 25.40 8.75 25.26
CA GLY A 99 24.07 8.75 25.88
C GLY A 99 23.13 9.77 25.22
N TYR A 100 23.60 11.00 24.97
CA TYR A 100 22.83 12.01 24.26
C TYR A 100 22.59 11.65 22.79
N GLU A 101 23.57 11.03 22.11
CA GLU A 101 23.40 10.53 20.73
C GLU A 101 22.30 9.47 20.64
N LEU A 102 22.22 8.56 21.62
CA LEU A 102 21.14 7.59 21.71
C LEU A 102 19.77 8.25 21.92
N CYS A 103 19.66 9.23 22.83
CA CYS A 103 18.42 9.99 23.02
C CYS A 103 18.01 10.71 21.73
N ALA A 104 18.97 11.36 21.06
CA ALA A 104 18.72 12.03 19.78
C ALA A 104 18.27 11.04 18.68
N ALA A 105 18.83 9.82 18.64
CA ALA A 105 18.41 8.79 17.69
C ALA A 105 16.96 8.31 17.93
N ILE A 106 16.54 8.21 19.20
CA ILE A 106 15.17 7.85 19.59
C ILE A 106 14.20 8.99 19.24
N ASP A 107 14.55 10.23 19.60
CA ASP A 107 13.70 11.40 19.43
C ASP A 107 13.56 11.83 17.96
N ASN A 108 14.65 11.69 17.18
CA ASN A 108 14.71 12.14 15.78
C ASN A 108 14.25 11.05 14.79
N ALA A 109 13.71 9.93 15.27
CA ALA A 109 13.22 8.84 14.43
C ALA A 109 12.14 9.28 13.43
N LYS A 110 11.28 10.23 13.81
CA LYS A 110 10.28 10.83 12.91
C LYS A 110 10.91 11.66 11.78
N GLY A 111 11.98 12.40 12.07
CA GLY A 111 12.71 13.21 11.10
C GLY A 111 13.53 12.38 10.12
N ALA A 112 14.11 11.27 10.58
CA ALA A 112 14.85 10.33 9.73
C ALA A 112 13.96 9.65 8.68
N TYR A 113 12.75 9.24 9.08
CA TYR A 113 11.75 8.69 8.15
C TYR A 113 11.31 9.71 7.10
N ALA A 114 11.03 10.96 7.49
CA ALA A 114 10.61 12.03 6.57
C ALA A 114 11.66 12.30 5.48
N ARG A 115 12.96 12.29 5.82
CA ARG A 115 14.07 12.43 4.87
C ARG A 115 14.19 11.25 3.90
N HIS A 116 13.89 10.04 4.37
CA HIS A 116 13.87 8.85 3.51
C HIS A 116 12.68 8.89 2.53
N GLU A 117 11.49 9.27 2.98
CA GLU A 117 10.32 9.49 2.14
C GLU A 117 10.58 10.53 1.05
N GLN A 118 11.23 11.65 1.39
CA GLN A 118 11.66 12.66 0.40
C GLN A 118 12.62 12.07 -0.64
N ARG A 119 13.66 11.34 -0.22
CA ARG A 119 14.58 10.67 -1.15
C ARG A 119 13.89 9.62 -2.03
N LYS A 120 12.93 8.86 -1.48
CA LYS A 120 12.16 7.88 -2.25
C LYS A 120 11.30 8.56 -3.32
N LYS A 121 10.67 9.69 -2.99
CA LYS A 121 9.91 10.51 -3.95
C LYS A 121 10.81 11.10 -5.03
N GLU A 122 11.97 11.63 -4.67
CA GLU A 122 12.98 12.14 -5.60
C GLU A 122 13.49 11.03 -6.53
N LEU A 123 13.77 9.83 -6.00
CA LEU A 123 14.24 8.69 -6.80
C LEU A 123 13.14 8.20 -7.75
N ALA A 124 11.89 8.08 -7.29
CA ALA A 124 10.75 7.69 -8.11
C ALA A 124 10.48 8.72 -9.23
N ALA A 125 10.64 10.02 -8.95
CA ALA A 125 10.53 11.08 -9.95
C ALA A 125 11.64 11.00 -11.01
N ARG A 126 12.85 10.58 -10.63
CA ARG A 126 13.97 10.38 -11.58
C ARG A 126 13.79 9.14 -12.46
N VAL A 127 13.25 8.05 -11.92
CA VAL A 127 12.94 6.84 -12.70
C VAL A 127 11.77 7.08 -13.64
N GLY A 128 10.71 7.78 -13.21
CA GLY A 128 9.57 8.12 -14.06
C GLY A 128 9.89 9.15 -15.17
N ALA A 129 10.99 9.90 -15.07
CA ALA A 129 11.46 10.82 -16.10
C ALA A 129 12.39 10.16 -17.13
N GLY A 130 12.85 8.93 -16.89
CA GLY A 130 13.74 8.18 -17.80
C GLY A 130 13.00 7.37 -18.86
N ASP A 131 11.70 7.10 -18.69
CA ASP A 131 10.88 6.32 -19.63
C ASP A 131 10.29 7.17 -20.79
N SER A 132 10.64 8.46 -20.89
CA SER A 132 10.16 9.37 -21.94
C SER A 132 11.22 9.78 -22.98
N THR A 133 12.40 9.15 -22.97
CA THR A 133 13.48 9.44 -23.94
C THR A 133 14.06 8.19 -24.58
N ASP A 134 13.24 7.35 -25.21
CA ASP A 134 13.67 6.52 -26.35
C ASP A 134 12.49 6.29 -27.29
N GLY A 135 12.44 7.11 -28.32
CA GLY A 135 11.35 7.18 -29.30
C GLY A 135 11.55 8.34 -30.26
N ALA A 136 12.72 8.38 -30.90
CA ALA A 136 12.99 9.20 -32.08
C ALA A 136 13.81 8.38 -33.08
#